data_AF-A0A0D0C261-F1
#
_entry.id   AF-A0A0D0C261-F1
#
_cell.length_a   1.000
_cell.length_b   1.000
_cell.length_c   1.000
_cell.angle_alpha   90.00
_cell.angle_beta   90.00
_cell.angle_gamma   90.00
#
_symmetry.space_group_name_H-M   'P 1'
#
loop_
_entity.id
_entity.type
_entity.pdbx_description
1 polymer ?
#
loop_
_entity_poly.entity_id
_entity_poly.type
_entity_poly.pdbx_seq_one_letter_code
_entity_poly.pdbx_strand_id
1 'polypeptide(L)'
;MASSSKSLPPVQPQYEQESFWRAHLFANQIIMYLAARPPQDAQSFASIFKSAAVPDDSPIAQGRAGVLEITKQIVRTMSAIPPHSSLRSSHPDVFQSFQNLKSVYDGYSPDDLESWQRFYGGLESELVDFTSSISKIVEDWESREQQS
;
A
#
# COMPACT_ATOMS: atom_id res chain seq x y z
N MET A 1 23.24 18.06 0.40
CA MET A 1 21.77 18.06 0.36
C MET A 1 21.34 17.48 -0.98
N ALA A 2 20.97 16.21 -1.03
CA ALA A 2 20.43 15.60 -2.23
C ALA A 2 18.90 15.59 -2.12
N SER A 3 18.24 16.50 -2.84
CA SER A 3 16.79 16.46 -3.02
C SER A 3 16.43 15.29 -3.94
N SER A 4 16.28 14.09 -3.39
CA SER A 4 15.70 12.97 -4.13
C SER A 4 14.20 12.89 -3.85
N SER A 5 13.47 13.89 -4.33
CA SER A 5 12.00 13.82 -4.53
C SER A 5 11.65 12.93 -5.74
N LYS A 6 12.35 11.80 -5.93
CA LYS A 6 12.11 10.94 -7.08
C LYS A 6 11.23 9.78 -6.65
N SER A 7 9.93 10.00 -6.79
CA SER A 7 8.98 8.90 -7.00
C SER A 7 9.59 7.91 -7.99
N LEU A 8 9.42 6.62 -7.74
CA LEU A 8 9.91 5.58 -8.65
C LEU A 8 9.40 5.85 -10.07
N PRO A 9 10.21 5.57 -11.10
CA PRO A 9 9.78 5.77 -12.48
C PRO A 9 8.50 4.95 -12.72
N PRO A 10 7.55 5.49 -13.51
CA PRO A 10 6.33 4.77 -13.83
C PRO A 10 6.70 3.45 -14.53
N VAL A 11 5.94 2.40 -14.22
CA VAL A 11 6.03 1.13 -14.96
C VAL A 11 5.58 1.39 -16.39
N GLN A 12 6.36 0.93 -17.37
CA GLN A 12 5.98 1.16 -18.77
C GLN A 12 4.79 0.28 -19.14
N PRO A 13 3.88 0.72 -20.04
CA PRO A 13 2.66 -0.01 -20.36
C PRO A 13 2.86 -1.45 -20.86
N GLN A 14 4.01 -1.77 -21.45
CA GLN A 14 4.32 -3.14 -21.88
C GLN A 14 4.72 -4.10 -20.74
N TYR A 15 4.91 -3.60 -19.52
CA TYR A 15 5.29 -4.37 -18.34
C TYR A 15 4.19 -4.31 -17.28
N GLU A 16 2.93 -4.50 -17.68
CA GLU A 16 1.79 -4.38 -16.75
C GLU A 16 1.90 -5.35 -15.55
N GLN A 17 2.50 -6.54 -15.74
CA GLN A 17 2.80 -7.48 -14.65
C GLN A 17 3.74 -6.89 -13.58
N GLU A 18 4.69 -6.04 -13.97
CA GLU A 18 5.55 -5.31 -13.03
C GLU A 18 4.75 -4.38 -12.11
N SER A 19 3.59 -3.88 -12.58
CA SER A 19 2.70 -3.10 -11.72
C SER A 19 2.14 -3.95 -10.57
N PHE A 20 1.82 -5.22 -10.84
CA PHE A 20 1.34 -6.15 -9.81
C PHE A 20 2.45 -6.52 -8.83
N TRP A 21 3.63 -6.92 -9.31
CA TRP A 21 4.79 -7.21 -8.45
C TRP A 21 5.13 -6.03 -7.55
N ARG A 22 5.23 -4.83 -8.14
CA ARG A 22 5.59 -3.62 -7.40
C ARG A 22 4.53 -3.25 -6.37
N ALA A 23 3.25 -3.33 -6.71
CA ALA A 23 2.17 -3.06 -5.76
C ALA A 23 2.13 -4.08 -4.61
N HIS A 24 2.36 -5.37 -4.91
CA HIS A 24 2.48 -6.43 -3.91
C HIS A 24 3.65 -6.17 -2.95
N LEU A 25 4.83 -5.79 -3.46
CA LEU A 25 5.99 -5.44 -2.63
C LEU A 25 5.71 -4.26 -1.71
N PHE A 26 5.09 -3.19 -2.21
CA PHE A 26 4.72 -2.04 -1.37
C PHE A 26 3.71 -2.40 -0.29
N ALA A 27 2.70 -3.21 -0.62
CA ALA A 27 1.70 -3.64 0.36
C ALA A 27 2.34 -4.46 1.49
N ASN A 28 3.23 -5.40 1.14
CA ASN A 28 4.01 -6.16 2.10
C ASN A 28 4.93 -5.28 2.96
N GLN A 29 5.53 -4.23 2.41
CA GLN A 29 6.34 -3.30 3.19
C GLN A 29 5.54 -2.59 4.28
N ILE A 30 4.31 -2.16 3.98
CA ILE A 30 3.43 -1.56 4.99
C ILE A 30 3.07 -2.61 6.04
N ILE A 31 2.66 -3.81 5.63
CA ILE A 31 2.29 -4.89 6.56
C ILE A 31 3.45 -5.23 7.49
N MET A 32 4.65 -5.44 6.94
CA MET A 32 5.85 -5.74 7.72
C MET A 32 6.16 -4.61 8.69
N TYR A 33 6.08 -3.34 8.27
CA TYR A 33 6.34 -2.20 9.15
C TYR A 33 5.37 -2.17 10.35
N LEU A 34 4.07 -2.36 10.10
CA LEU A 34 3.03 -2.34 11.12
C LEU A 34 3.11 -3.58 12.05
N ALA A 35 3.50 -4.73 11.51
CA ALA A 35 3.63 -5.99 12.24
C ALA A 35 5.00 -6.18 12.91
N ALA A 36 6.00 -5.32 12.64
CA ALA A 36 7.36 -5.44 13.16
C ALA A 36 7.47 -5.06 14.65
N ARG A 37 6.57 -5.58 15.50
CA ARG A 37 6.57 -5.35 16.95
C ARG A 37 6.49 -6.69 17.68
N PRO A 38 7.14 -6.81 18.85
CA PRO A 38 6.89 -7.92 19.75
C PRO A 38 5.39 -8.02 20.08
N PRO A 39 4.83 -9.24 20.25
CA PRO A 39 3.39 -9.42 20.50
C PRO A 39 2.84 -8.60 21.68
N GLN A 40 3.65 -8.42 22.73
CA GLN A 40 3.28 -7.63 23.91
C GLN A 40 3.12 -6.12 23.63
N ASP A 41 3.77 -5.59 22.58
CA ASP A 41 3.79 -4.16 22.25
C ASP A 41 2.90 -3.84 21.04
N ALA A 42 2.39 -4.85 20.33
CA ALA A 42 1.64 -4.66 19.09
C ALA A 42 0.38 -3.82 19.29
N GLN A 43 -0.39 -4.11 20.33
CA GLN A 43 -1.64 -3.40 20.60
C GLN A 43 -1.42 -1.94 21.04
N SER A 44 -0.42 -1.70 21.89
CA SER A 44 -0.07 -0.36 22.35
C SER A 44 0.49 0.49 21.21
N PHE A 45 1.34 -0.10 20.36
CA PHE A 45 1.84 0.54 19.15
C PHE A 45 0.70 0.91 18.21
N ALA A 46 -0.20 -0.02 17.87
CA ALA A 46 -1.33 0.26 16.97
C ALA A 46 -2.22 1.40 17.50
N SER A 47 -2.48 1.40 18.81
CA SER A 47 -3.25 2.48 19.46
C SER A 47 -2.57 3.85 19.35
N ILE A 48 -1.26 3.92 19.66
CA ILE A 48 -0.46 5.16 19.57
C ILE A 48 -0.36 5.61 18.11
N PHE A 49 -0.04 4.68 17.22
CA PHE A 49 0.14 4.95 15.80
C PHE A 49 -1.16 5.49 15.19
N LYS A 50 -2.32 4.96 15.58
CA LYS A 50 -3.63 5.45 15.15
C LYS A 50 -3.99 6.82 15.75
N SER A 51 -3.84 7.01 17.05
CA SER A 51 -4.55 8.09 17.75
C SER A 51 -3.70 9.13 18.48
N ALA A 52 -2.40 8.92 18.65
CA ALA A 52 -1.59 9.86 19.43
C ALA A 52 -1.39 11.20 18.70
N ALA A 53 -1.61 12.31 19.41
CA ALA A 53 -1.14 13.62 19.01
C ALA A 53 0.37 13.71 19.33
N VAL A 54 1.19 13.85 18.30
CA VAL A 54 2.66 13.82 18.39
C VAL A 54 3.25 14.97 17.57
N PRO A 55 4.45 15.46 17.91
CA PRO A 55 5.17 16.40 17.05
C PRO A 55 5.46 15.83 15.65
N ASP A 56 5.53 16.69 14.64
CA ASP A 56 5.74 16.31 13.23
C ASP A 56 7.11 15.64 12.97
N ASP A 57 8.10 15.91 13.81
CA ASP A 57 9.44 15.31 13.73
C ASP A 57 9.56 14.00 14.51
N SER A 58 8.49 13.58 15.19
CA SER A 58 8.49 12.33 15.98
C SER A 58 8.58 11.09 15.09
N PRO A 59 9.11 9.96 15.62
CA PRO A 59 9.12 8.69 14.89
C PRO A 59 7.73 8.20 14.48
N ILE A 60 6.69 8.53 15.26
CA ILE A 60 5.31 8.19 14.92
C ILE A 60 4.85 9.02 13.72
N ALA A 61 5.03 10.33 13.72
CA ALA A 61 4.68 11.19 12.58
C ALA A 61 5.41 10.77 11.30
N GLN A 62 6.72 10.48 11.39
CA GLN A 62 7.50 9.96 10.27
C GLN A 62 6.99 8.61 9.77
N GLY A 63 6.61 7.71 10.68
CA GLY A 63 5.99 6.43 10.34
C GLY A 63 4.67 6.59 9.60
N ARG A 64 3.80 7.51 10.06
CA ARG A 64 2.53 7.84 9.40
C ARG A 64 2.76 8.36 7.98
N ALA A 65 3.71 9.28 7.82
CA ALA A 65 4.09 9.82 6.53
C ALA A 65 4.65 8.73 5.59
N GLY A 66 5.46 7.81 6.12
CA GLY A 66 6.00 6.67 5.36
C GLY A 66 4.89 5.72 4.87
N VAL A 67 3.97 5.33 5.76
CA VAL A 67 2.82 4.50 5.38
C VAL A 67 1.98 5.18 4.31
N LEU A 68 1.67 6.47 4.48
CA LEU A 68 0.91 7.24 3.50
C LEU A 68 1.61 7.30 2.13
N GLU A 69 2.92 7.58 2.11
CA GLU A 69 3.67 7.65 0.86
C GLU A 69 3.74 6.29 0.16
N ILE A 70 3.89 5.19 0.89
CA ILE A 70 3.87 3.85 0.27
C ILE A 70 2.47 3.52 -0.27
N THR A 71 1.39 3.83 0.46
CA THR A 71 0.01 3.65 -0.04
C THR A 71 -0.23 4.45 -1.32
N LYS A 72 0.28 5.69 -1.38
CA LYS A 72 0.25 6.51 -2.60
C LYS A 72 1.01 5.87 -3.76
N GLN A 73 2.13 5.19 -3.52
CA GLN A 73 2.87 4.46 -4.55
C GLN A 73 2.08 3.24 -5.06
N ILE A 74 1.36 2.52 -4.19
CA ILE A 74 0.42 1.47 -4.60
C ILE A 74 -0.64 2.06 -5.53
N VAL A 75 -1.29 3.15 -5.10
CA VAL A 75 -2.35 3.81 -5.87
C VAL A 75 -1.86 4.26 -7.25
N ARG A 76 -0.69 4.90 -7.30
CA ARG A 76 -0.08 5.35 -8.57
C ARG A 76 0.25 4.18 -9.48
N THR A 77 0.85 3.12 -8.94
CA THR A 77 1.27 1.94 -9.71
C THR A 77 0.07 1.22 -10.31
N MET A 78 -0.96 0.95 -9.52
CA MET A 78 -2.17 0.24 -9.98
C MET A 78 -3.03 1.11 -10.91
N SER A 79 -3.07 2.44 -10.69
CA SER A 79 -3.80 3.36 -11.57
C SER A 79 -3.16 3.50 -12.96
N ALA A 80 -1.87 3.22 -13.11
CA ALA A 80 -1.17 3.28 -14.39
C ALA A 80 -1.59 2.16 -15.35
N ILE A 81 -2.20 1.08 -14.86
CA ILE A 81 -2.66 -0.03 -15.69
C ILE A 81 -3.85 0.46 -16.56
N PRO A 82 -3.76 0.39 -17.91
CA PRO A 82 -4.80 0.87 -18.80
C PRO A 82 -6.18 0.25 -18.54
N PRO A 83 -7.30 0.98 -18.71
CA PRO A 83 -8.66 0.45 -18.50
C PRO A 83 -9.00 -0.79 -19.35
N HIS A 84 -8.37 -0.94 -20.51
CA HIS A 84 -8.59 -2.05 -21.45
C HIS A 84 -7.52 -3.16 -21.35
N SER A 85 -6.65 -3.11 -20.34
CA SER A 85 -5.64 -4.15 -20.09
C SER A 85 -6.29 -5.52 -19.87
N SER A 86 -5.69 -6.57 -20.41
CA SER A 86 -6.12 -7.95 -20.15
C SER A 86 -6.00 -8.32 -18.68
N LEU A 87 -5.05 -7.72 -17.93
CA LEU A 87 -4.93 -7.95 -16.48
C LEU A 87 -6.19 -7.52 -15.73
N ARG A 88 -6.84 -6.43 -16.17
CA ARG A 88 -8.11 -5.98 -15.56
C ARG A 88 -9.23 -6.98 -15.76
N SER A 89 -9.35 -7.55 -16.96
CA SER A 89 -10.35 -8.58 -17.23
C SER A 89 -10.04 -9.93 -16.58
N SER A 90 -8.76 -10.28 -16.42
CA SER A 90 -8.33 -11.56 -15.85
C SER A 90 -8.33 -11.57 -14.33
N HIS A 91 -8.22 -10.40 -13.68
CA HIS A 91 -8.10 -10.29 -12.22
C HIS A 91 -9.08 -9.25 -11.63
N PRO A 92 -10.40 -9.35 -11.90
CA PRO A 92 -11.37 -8.37 -11.45
C PRO A 92 -11.37 -8.17 -9.92
N ASP A 93 -11.15 -9.23 -9.16
CA ASP A 93 -11.12 -9.21 -7.69
C ASP A 93 -9.96 -8.33 -7.15
N VAL A 94 -8.80 -8.38 -7.80
CA VAL A 94 -7.63 -7.54 -7.44
C VAL A 94 -7.94 -6.07 -7.72
N PHE A 95 -8.63 -5.77 -8.82
CA PHE A 95 -9.02 -4.40 -9.13
C PHE A 95 -10.13 -3.89 -8.22
N GLN A 96 -11.04 -4.74 -7.77
CA GLN A 96 -12.06 -4.37 -6.81
C GLN A 96 -11.45 -4.01 -5.45
N SER A 97 -10.58 -4.85 -4.90
CA SER A 97 -9.88 -4.58 -3.63
C SER A 97 -8.98 -3.34 -3.76
N PHE A 98 -8.30 -3.17 -4.89
CA PHE A 98 -7.55 -1.95 -5.21
C PHE A 98 -8.44 -0.69 -5.18
N GLN A 99 -9.63 -0.72 -5.78
CA GLN A 99 -10.52 0.45 -5.77
C GLN A 99 -10.94 0.84 -4.35
N ASN A 100 -11.19 -0.13 -3.47
CA ASN A 100 -11.51 0.14 -2.08
C ASN A 100 -10.32 0.80 -1.36
N LEU A 101 -9.12 0.24 -1.50
CA LEU A 101 -7.90 0.82 -0.94
C LEU A 101 -7.64 2.24 -1.47
N LYS A 102 -7.86 2.46 -2.78
CA LYS A 102 -7.75 3.77 -3.39
C LYS A 102 -8.75 4.77 -2.80
N SER A 103 -9.98 4.35 -2.54
CA SER A 103 -11.01 5.18 -1.92
C SER A 103 -10.59 5.65 -0.52
N VAL A 104 -10.00 4.74 0.29
CA VAL A 104 -9.43 5.10 1.61
C VAL A 104 -8.35 6.16 1.48
N TYR A 105 -7.43 5.99 0.52
CA TYR A 105 -6.37 6.95 0.26
C TYR A 105 -6.90 8.31 -0.25
N ASP A 106 -7.84 8.31 -1.19
CA ASP A 106 -8.42 9.54 -1.76
C ASP A 106 -9.21 10.35 -0.71
N GLY A 107 -9.76 9.68 0.31
CA GLY A 107 -10.45 10.31 1.42
C GLY A 107 -9.53 10.94 2.48
N TYR A 108 -8.21 10.75 2.37
CA TYR A 108 -7.25 11.33 3.31
C TYR A 108 -6.99 12.81 3.01
N SER A 109 -7.08 13.62 4.05
CA SER A 109 -6.66 15.02 4.07
C SER A 109 -5.42 15.15 4.95
N PRO A 110 -4.35 15.78 4.47
CA PRO A 110 -3.25 16.17 5.35
C PRO A 110 -3.76 17.17 6.41
N ASP A 111 -2.97 17.35 7.46
CA ASP A 111 -3.16 18.36 8.52
C ASP A 111 -4.17 18.06 9.63
N ASP A 112 -4.82 16.89 9.60
CA ASP A 112 -5.77 16.50 10.65
C ASP A 112 -5.56 15.06 11.14
N LEU A 113 -5.44 14.93 12.46
CA LEU A 113 -5.32 13.65 13.15
C LEU A 113 -6.59 12.80 12.97
N GLU A 114 -7.77 13.41 12.89
CA GLU A 114 -9.01 12.69 12.63
C GLU A 114 -9.00 12.09 11.21
N SER A 115 -8.53 12.84 10.21
CA SER A 115 -8.29 12.30 8.87
C SER A 115 -7.31 11.12 8.86
N TRP A 116 -6.21 11.21 9.61
CA TRP A 116 -5.29 10.08 9.79
C TRP A 116 -5.97 8.86 10.44
N GLN A 117 -6.77 9.05 11.49
CA GLN A 117 -7.46 7.96 12.17
C GLN A 117 -8.44 7.23 11.24
N ARG A 118 -9.16 7.98 10.39
CA ARG A 118 -10.06 7.42 9.37
C ARG A 118 -9.28 6.66 8.29
N PHE A 119 -8.21 7.27 7.77
CA PHE A 119 -7.32 6.63 6.79
C PHE A 119 -6.75 5.33 7.35
N TYR A 120 -6.14 5.36 8.53
CA TYR A 120 -5.53 4.18 9.15
C TYR A 120 -6.57 3.09 9.45
N GLY A 121 -7.75 3.48 9.95
CA GLY A 121 -8.84 2.53 10.21
C GLY A 121 -9.38 1.84 8.97
N GLY A 122 -9.45 2.53 7.82
CA GLY A 122 -9.78 1.90 6.55
C GLY A 122 -8.63 1.08 5.98
N LEU A 123 -7.39 1.59 6.12
CA LEU A 123 -6.19 0.98 5.58
C LEU A 123 -5.99 -0.44 6.11
N GLU A 124 -6.19 -0.67 7.41
CA GLU A 124 -5.97 -1.99 8.03
C GLU A 124 -6.78 -3.11 7.34
N SER A 125 -8.05 -2.86 7.00
CA SER A 125 -8.89 -3.83 6.31
C SER A 125 -8.55 -3.92 4.82
N GLU A 126 -8.57 -2.78 4.13
CA GLU A 126 -8.48 -2.76 2.67
C GLU A 126 -7.08 -3.14 2.17
N LEU A 127 -6.03 -2.88 2.95
CA LEU A 127 -4.67 -3.31 2.62
C LEU A 127 -4.53 -4.83 2.70
N VAL A 128 -5.14 -5.47 3.70
CA VAL A 128 -5.09 -6.93 3.86
C VAL A 128 -5.86 -7.61 2.73
N ASP A 129 -7.04 -7.11 2.38
CA ASP A 129 -7.84 -7.64 1.28
C ASP A 129 -7.14 -7.46 -0.06
N PHE A 130 -6.59 -6.27 -0.31
CA PHE A 130 -5.78 -6.00 -1.49
C PHE A 130 -4.57 -6.95 -1.58
N THR A 131 -3.78 -7.05 -0.50
CA THR A 131 -2.60 -7.90 -0.46
C THR A 131 -2.97 -9.36 -0.70
N SER A 132 -3.98 -9.87 -0.01
CA SER A 132 -4.42 -11.26 -0.15
C SER A 132 -4.89 -11.59 -1.58
N SER A 133 -5.52 -10.62 -2.26
CA SER A 133 -5.95 -10.80 -3.65
C SER A 133 -4.77 -10.82 -4.63
N ILE A 134 -3.80 -9.90 -4.47
CA ILE A 134 -2.69 -9.75 -5.40
C ILE A 134 -1.59 -10.80 -5.19
N SER A 135 -1.33 -11.21 -3.94
CA SER A 135 -0.31 -12.23 -3.62
C SER A 135 -0.56 -13.54 -4.35
N LYS A 136 -1.82 -14.01 -4.41
CA LYS A 136 -2.18 -15.24 -5.12
C LYS A 136 -1.76 -15.24 -6.58
N ILE A 137 -1.84 -14.07 -7.22
CA ILE A 137 -1.49 -13.90 -8.63
C ILE A 137 0.02 -13.84 -8.80
N VAL A 138 0.69 -13.03 -7.97
CA VAL A 138 2.14 -12.86 -7.99
C VAL A 138 2.87 -14.19 -7.70
N GLU A 139 2.44 -14.92 -6.67
CA GLU A 139 3.04 -16.20 -6.27
C GLU A 139 2.86 -17.30 -7.35
N ASP A 140 1.71 -17.31 -8.04
CA ASP A 140 1.47 -18.23 -9.16
C ASP A 140 2.41 -17.92 -10.34
N TRP A 141 2.62 -16.63 -10.66
CA TRP A 141 3.58 -16.24 -11.70
C TRP A 141 5.02 -16.62 -11.35
N GLU A 142 5.46 -16.31 -10.13
CA GLU A 142 6.80 -16.68 -9.63
C GLU A 142 7.01 -18.20 -9.66
N SER A 143 5.99 -18.98 -9.31
CA SER A 143 6.06 -20.45 -9.33
C SER A 143 6.20 -21.00 -10.76
N ARG A 144 5.58 -20.35 -11.76
CA ARG A 144 5.69 -20.76 -13.17
C ARG A 144 7.05 -20.42 -13.75
N GLU A 145 7.63 -19.27 -13.39
CA GLU A 145 8.97 -18.86 -13.83
C GLU A 145 10.06 -19.78 -13.26
N GLN A 146 9.88 -20.33 -12.06
CA GLN A 146 10.83 -21.29 -11.47
C GLN A 146 10.78 -22.68 -12.11
N GLN A 147 9.73 -23.00 -12.88
CA GLN A 147 9.54 -24.29 -13.54
C GLN A 147 9.92 -24.27 -15.03
N SER A 148 10.20 -23.09 -15.60
CA SER A 148 10.62 -22.89 -17.00
C SER A 148 12.13 -22.82 -17.13
#